data_AF-A0A1V3XN64-F1
#
_entry.id   AF-A0A1V3XN64-F1
#
_cell.length_a   1.000
_cell.length_b   1.000
_cell.length_c   1.000
_cell.angle_alpha   90.00
_cell.angle_beta   90.00
_cell.angle_gamma   90.00
#
_symmetry.space_group_name_H-M   'P 1'
#
loop_
_entity.id
_entity.type
_entity.pdbx_description
1 polymer ?
#
loop_
_entity_poly.entity_id
_entity_poly.type
_entity_poly.pdbx_seq_one_letter_code
_entity_poly.pdbx_strand_id
1 'polypeptide(L)'
;MIDERLAARGAPDHPLERANELKAVLADGIARLKPRDAGDFGTTEHWRYYNSVYFPYVVGVRAYAQNATAAGLDATARQAWQWLVTEVPQRSLHNWQNAAARLIAADLRGRVAVPSD
;
A
#
# COMPACT_ATOMS: atom_id res chain seq x y z
N MET A 1 18.63 1.81 5.71
CA MET A 1 17.39 1.01 5.74
C MET A 1 17.38 -0.21 4.81
N ILE A 2 17.42 -0.10 3.47
CA ILE A 2 17.41 -1.31 2.61
C ILE A 2 18.68 -2.14 2.85
N ASP A 3 19.83 -1.49 2.85
CA ASP A 3 21.13 -2.13 3.10
C ASP A 3 21.16 -2.78 4.49
N GLU A 4 20.66 -2.08 5.52
CA GLU A 4 20.50 -2.60 6.89
C GLU A 4 19.60 -3.85 6.95
N ARG A 5 18.47 -3.85 6.23
CA ARG A 5 17.54 -5.00 6.20
C ARG A 5 18.13 -6.20 5.47
N LEU A 6 18.86 -5.97 4.38
CA LEU A 6 19.60 -7.02 3.66
C LEU A 6 20.69 -7.63 4.54
N ALA A 7 21.48 -6.80 5.22
CA ALA A 7 22.51 -7.24 6.15
C ALA A 7 21.91 -8.03 7.32
N ALA A 8 20.81 -7.55 7.92
CA ALA A 8 20.15 -8.21 9.04
C ALA A 8 19.62 -9.62 8.70
N ARG A 9 19.23 -9.86 7.44
CA ARG A 9 18.80 -11.19 6.96
C ARG A 9 19.93 -12.04 6.35
N GLY A 10 21.14 -11.50 6.25
CA GLY A 10 22.27 -12.15 5.57
C GLY A 10 22.07 -12.34 4.05
N ALA A 11 21.28 -11.48 3.41
CA ALA A 11 21.03 -11.57 1.97
C ALA A 11 22.13 -10.84 1.17
N PRO A 12 22.49 -11.34 -0.03
CA PRO A 12 23.43 -10.65 -0.90
C PRO A 12 22.84 -9.34 -1.44
N ASP A 13 23.68 -8.32 -1.59
CA ASP A 13 23.27 -7.03 -2.14
C ASP A 13 23.20 -7.05 -3.68
N HIS A 14 22.22 -7.79 -4.19
CA HIS A 14 21.93 -7.91 -5.62
C HIS A 14 20.66 -7.14 -5.99
N PRO A 15 20.53 -6.66 -7.25
CA PRO A 15 19.37 -5.86 -7.67
C PRO A 15 18.00 -6.48 -7.36
N LEU A 16 17.86 -7.81 -7.51
CA LEU A 16 16.61 -8.51 -7.22
C LEU A 16 16.26 -8.48 -5.72
N GLU A 17 17.23 -8.71 -4.86
CA GLU A 17 17.04 -8.67 -3.40
C GLU A 17 16.70 -7.24 -2.94
N ARG A 18 17.37 -6.23 -3.49
CA ARG A 18 17.03 -4.83 -3.24
C ARG A 18 15.60 -4.49 -3.65
N ALA A 19 15.14 -5.02 -4.79
CA ALA A 19 13.77 -4.83 -5.25
C ALA A 19 12.74 -5.52 -4.35
N ASN A 20 13.04 -6.75 -3.90
CA ASN A 20 12.21 -7.47 -2.94
C ASN A 20 12.10 -6.72 -1.61
N GLU A 21 13.20 -6.15 -1.12
CA GLU A 21 13.21 -5.35 0.09
C GLU A 21 12.46 -4.03 -0.07
N LEU A 22 12.64 -3.34 -1.20
CA LEU A 22 11.88 -2.14 -1.49
C LEU A 22 10.38 -2.43 -1.49
N LYS A 23 9.95 -3.54 -2.12
CA LYS A 23 8.55 -3.99 -2.11
C LYS A 23 8.07 -4.24 -0.68
N ALA A 24 8.86 -4.93 0.15
CA ALA A 24 8.52 -5.20 1.55
C ALA A 24 8.39 -3.91 2.37
N VAL A 25 9.34 -2.99 2.24
CA VAL A 25 9.32 -1.68 2.91
C VAL A 25 8.07 -0.87 2.55
N LEU A 26 7.71 -0.85 1.26
CA LEU A 26 6.51 -0.13 0.79
C LEU A 26 5.24 -0.82 1.29
N ALA A 27 5.18 -2.15 1.28
CA ALA A 27 4.06 -2.91 1.84
C ALA A 27 3.89 -2.66 3.35
N ASP A 28 4.98 -2.64 4.11
CA ASP A 28 4.99 -2.29 5.54
C ASP A 28 4.47 -0.86 5.74
N GLY A 29 4.86 0.09 4.88
CA GLY A 29 4.36 1.46 4.88
C GLY A 29 2.85 1.56 4.63
N ILE A 30 2.35 0.81 3.64
CA ILE A 30 0.91 0.70 3.36
C ILE A 30 0.17 0.10 4.55
N ALA A 31 0.68 -0.98 5.14
CA ALA A 31 0.06 -1.67 6.27
C ALA A 31 -0.15 -0.72 7.47
N ARG A 32 0.79 0.21 7.71
CA ARG A 32 0.68 1.21 8.78
C ARG A 32 -0.39 2.27 8.55
N LEU A 33 -0.90 2.43 7.33
CA LEU A 33 -2.05 3.31 7.07
C LEU A 33 -3.37 2.69 7.53
N LYS A 34 -3.42 1.38 7.79
CA LYS A 34 -4.64 0.70 8.25
C LYS A 34 -5.09 1.30 9.59
N PRO A 35 -6.37 1.69 9.74
CA PRO A 35 -6.89 2.11 11.04
C PRO A 35 -6.65 1.06 12.12
N ARG A 36 -6.24 1.50 13.33
CA ARG A 36 -5.97 0.60 14.46
C ARG A 36 -7.26 -0.05 14.98
N ASP A 37 -7.12 -1.28 15.49
CA ASP A 37 -8.22 -2.09 16.05
C ASP A 37 -9.42 -2.27 15.09
N ALA A 38 -9.16 -2.17 13.79
CA ALA A 38 -10.16 -2.23 12.74
C ALA A 38 -10.08 -3.57 11.98
N GLY A 39 -11.22 -4.00 11.41
CA GLY A 39 -11.35 -5.26 10.66
C GLY A 39 -10.55 -5.30 9.36
N ASP A 40 -10.95 -6.11 8.38
CA ASP A 40 -10.20 -6.24 7.12
C ASP A 40 -10.56 -5.20 6.06
N PHE A 41 -11.69 -4.51 6.24
CA PHE A 41 -12.16 -3.47 5.33
C PHE A 41 -13.13 -2.50 6.01
N GLY A 42 -13.16 -1.26 5.52
CA GLY A 42 -14.15 -0.24 5.85
C GLY A 42 -14.13 0.87 4.81
N THR A 43 -15.17 1.69 4.77
CA THR A 43 -15.37 2.72 3.72
C THR A 43 -15.39 4.15 4.26
N THR A 44 -15.15 4.33 5.56
CA THR A 44 -15.12 5.66 6.18
C THR A 44 -13.90 6.45 5.71
N GLU A 45 -13.88 7.75 6.00
CA GLU A 45 -12.78 8.63 5.65
C GLU A 45 -11.40 8.15 6.14
N HIS A 46 -11.36 7.50 7.31
CA HIS A 46 -10.12 6.96 7.88
C HIS A 46 -9.50 5.83 7.05
N TRP A 47 -10.31 5.12 6.25
CA TRP A 47 -9.86 4.01 5.42
C TRP A 47 -9.33 4.44 4.04
N ARG A 48 -9.68 5.65 3.58
CA ARG A 48 -9.49 6.04 2.17
C ARG A 48 -8.04 5.93 1.70
N TYR A 49 -7.07 6.32 2.53
CA TYR A 49 -5.66 6.25 2.17
C TYR A 49 -5.14 4.83 2.17
N TYR A 50 -5.53 4.00 3.15
CA TYR A 50 -5.18 2.58 3.15
C TYR A 50 -5.77 1.85 1.94
N ASN A 51 -7.09 1.93 1.74
CA ASN A 51 -7.78 1.22 0.66
C ASN A 51 -7.28 1.62 -0.72
N SER A 52 -7.01 2.91 -0.94
CA SER A 52 -6.63 3.43 -2.26
C SER A 52 -5.29 2.88 -2.77
N VAL A 53 -4.42 2.39 -1.89
CA VAL A 53 -3.13 1.79 -2.26
C VAL A 53 -3.04 0.30 -1.94
N TYR A 54 -3.66 -0.18 -0.86
CA TYR A 54 -3.60 -1.59 -0.47
C TYR A 54 -4.29 -2.49 -1.50
N PHE A 55 -5.54 -2.21 -1.85
CA PHE A 55 -6.27 -3.08 -2.78
C PHE A 55 -5.66 -3.05 -4.19
N PRO A 56 -5.30 -1.88 -4.77
CA PRO A 56 -4.69 -1.87 -6.10
C PRO A 56 -3.27 -2.45 -6.17
N TYR A 57 -2.41 -2.18 -5.18
CA TYR A 57 -0.97 -2.51 -5.28
C TYR A 57 -0.53 -3.72 -4.47
N VAL A 58 -1.24 -4.09 -3.41
CA VAL A 58 -0.92 -5.27 -2.59
C VAL A 58 -1.81 -6.45 -2.96
N VAL A 59 -3.12 -6.23 -3.07
CA VAL A 59 -4.10 -7.29 -3.42
C VAL A 59 -4.26 -7.47 -4.93
N GLY A 60 -4.01 -6.43 -5.73
CA GLY A 60 -4.12 -6.47 -7.19
C GLY A 60 -5.53 -6.18 -7.74
N VAL A 61 -6.39 -5.52 -6.98
CA VAL A 61 -7.74 -5.13 -7.39
C VAL A 61 -7.69 -4.04 -8.48
N ARG A 62 -8.40 -4.26 -9.59
CA ARG A 62 -8.44 -3.33 -10.73
C ARG A 62 -9.85 -2.76 -10.90
N ALA A 63 -10.10 -1.54 -10.40
CA ALA A 63 -11.42 -0.90 -10.43
C ALA A 63 -11.74 -0.18 -11.77
N TYR A 64 -10.75 0.31 -12.51
CA TYR A 64 -10.96 1.11 -13.75
C TYR A 64 -10.21 0.57 -14.98
N ALA A 65 -9.85 -0.71 -14.96
CA ALA A 65 -9.31 -1.37 -16.16
C ALA A 65 -10.46 -1.69 -17.14
N GLN A 66 -10.18 -1.72 -18.45
CA GLN A 66 -11.21 -2.03 -19.47
C GLN A 66 -11.94 -3.36 -19.22
N ASN A 67 -11.26 -4.35 -18.63
CA ASN A 67 -11.83 -5.65 -18.27
C ASN A 67 -11.87 -5.86 -16.73
N ALA A 68 -12.11 -4.79 -15.97
CA ALA A 68 -12.26 -4.86 -14.52
C ALA A 68 -13.41 -5.81 -14.15
N THR A 69 -13.12 -6.83 -13.35
CA THR A 69 -14.11 -7.81 -12.88
C THR A 69 -13.85 -8.20 -11.44
N ALA A 70 -14.92 -8.51 -10.72
CA ALA A 70 -14.87 -9.10 -9.38
C ALA A 70 -14.56 -10.62 -9.39
N ALA A 71 -14.53 -11.25 -10.57
CA ALA A 71 -14.27 -12.68 -10.70
C ALA A 71 -12.88 -13.03 -10.14
N GLY A 72 -12.81 -14.06 -9.30
CA GLY A 72 -11.57 -14.54 -8.68
C GLY A 72 -11.10 -13.72 -7.46
N LEU A 73 -11.76 -12.62 -7.11
CA LEU A 73 -11.48 -11.89 -5.86
C LEU A 73 -12.04 -12.64 -4.65
N ASP A 74 -11.31 -12.61 -3.53
CA ASP A 74 -11.86 -13.03 -2.24
C ASP A 74 -12.98 -12.08 -1.76
N ALA A 75 -13.62 -12.42 -0.64
CA ALA A 75 -14.76 -11.66 -0.13
C ALA A 75 -14.44 -10.19 0.15
N THR A 76 -13.31 -9.92 0.80
CA THR A 76 -12.88 -8.57 1.19
C THR A 76 -12.46 -7.75 -0.03
N ALA A 77 -11.68 -8.34 -0.92
CA ALA A 77 -11.26 -7.72 -2.18
C ALA A 77 -12.46 -7.40 -3.08
N ARG A 78 -13.50 -8.23 -3.07
CA ARG A 78 -14.76 -7.97 -3.78
C ARG A 78 -15.54 -6.80 -3.19
N GLN A 79 -15.62 -6.70 -1.86
CA GLN A 79 -16.23 -5.54 -1.20
C GLN A 79 -15.49 -4.24 -1.55
N ALA A 80 -14.15 -4.27 -1.50
CA ALA A 80 -13.33 -3.13 -1.87
C ALA A 80 -13.48 -2.76 -3.35
N TRP A 81 -13.49 -3.75 -4.25
CA TRP A 81 -13.73 -3.53 -5.67
C TRP A 81 -15.09 -2.87 -5.90
N GLN A 82 -16.16 -3.40 -5.29
CA GLN A 82 -17.50 -2.85 -5.42
C GLN A 82 -17.54 -1.39 -4.96
N TRP A 83 -17.00 -1.09 -3.78
CA TRP A 83 -16.93 0.28 -3.26
C TRP A 83 -16.14 1.22 -4.18
N LEU A 84 -15.00 0.77 -4.73
CA LEU A 84 -14.21 1.57 -5.65
C LEU A 84 -14.98 1.93 -6.92
N VAL A 85 -15.73 0.98 -7.50
CA VAL A 85 -16.44 1.21 -8.76
C VAL A 85 -17.77 1.95 -8.58
N THR A 86 -18.39 1.91 -7.39
CA THR A 86 -19.67 2.61 -7.15
C THR A 86 -19.53 3.94 -6.45
N GLU A 87 -18.66 4.05 -5.43
CA GLU A 87 -18.62 5.22 -4.54
C GLU A 87 -17.43 6.15 -4.80
N VAL A 88 -16.38 5.67 -5.47
CA VAL A 88 -15.14 6.42 -5.63
C VAL A 88 -15.01 6.90 -7.08
N PRO A 89 -14.97 8.22 -7.34
CA PRO A 89 -14.58 8.72 -8.65
C PRO A 89 -13.11 8.41 -8.94
N GLN A 90 -12.78 8.05 -10.19
CA GLN A 90 -11.40 7.72 -10.59
C GLN A 90 -10.40 8.83 -10.21
N ARG A 91 -10.76 10.11 -10.39
CA ARG A 91 -9.91 11.24 -9.99
C ARG A 91 -9.67 11.29 -8.48
N SER A 92 -10.69 11.00 -7.67
CA SER A 92 -10.56 10.94 -6.21
C SER A 92 -9.64 9.80 -5.79
N LEU A 93 -9.73 8.63 -6.44
CA LEU A 93 -8.80 7.52 -6.19
C LEU A 93 -7.35 7.96 -6.42
N HIS A 94 -7.06 8.58 -7.57
CA HIS A 94 -5.70 9.05 -7.88
C HIS A 94 -5.20 10.10 -6.86
N ASN A 95 -6.07 11.02 -6.43
CA ASN A 95 -5.73 12.00 -5.40
C ASN A 95 -5.40 11.35 -4.07
N TRP A 96 -6.18 10.34 -3.65
CA TRP A 96 -5.94 9.61 -2.42
C TRP A 96 -4.67 8.76 -2.48
N GLN A 97 -4.37 8.13 -3.62
CA GLN A 97 -3.11 7.42 -3.85
C GLN A 97 -1.90 8.34 -3.69
N ASN A 98 -1.94 9.52 -4.31
CA ASN A 98 -0.88 10.52 -4.18
C ASN A 98 -0.72 11.02 -2.74
N ALA A 99 -1.82 11.23 -2.01
CA ALA A 99 -1.78 11.61 -0.61
C ALA A 99 -1.18 10.49 0.27
N ALA A 100 -1.63 9.24 0.07
CA ALA A 100 -1.10 8.07 0.77
C ALA A 100 0.40 7.88 0.54
N ALA A 101 0.86 8.01 -0.71
CA ALA A 101 2.28 7.92 -1.05
C ALA A 101 3.12 8.98 -0.32
N ARG A 102 2.62 10.22 -0.19
CA ARG A 102 3.30 11.28 0.58
C ARG A 102 3.38 10.96 2.08
N LEU A 103 2.31 10.40 2.66
CA LEU A 103 2.30 9.97 4.07
C LEU A 103 3.33 8.86 4.31
N ILE A 104 3.36 7.85 3.45
CA ILE A 104 4.35 6.75 3.51
C ILE A 104 5.76 7.32 3.39
N ALA A 105 6.02 8.22 2.43
CA ALA A 105 7.33 8.82 2.26
C ALA A 105 7.76 9.68 3.46
N ALA A 106 6.83 10.35 4.14
CA ALA A 106 7.14 11.08 5.38
C ALA A 106 7.50 10.14 6.53
N ASP A 107 6.72 9.07 6.74
CA ASP A 107 6.99 8.04 7.74
C ASP A 107 8.34 7.34 7.49
N LEU A 108 8.65 6.98 6.24
CA LEU A 108 9.93 6.37 5.88
C LEU A 108 11.11 7.30 6.14
N ARG A 109 11.01 8.59 5.80
CA ARG A 109 12.07 9.58 6.07
C ARG A 109 12.30 9.78 7.57
N GLY A 110 11.24 9.80 8.38
CA GLY A 110 11.35 9.90 9.83
C GLY A 110 12.02 8.69 10.51
N ARG A 111 12.10 7.54 9.82
CA ARG A 111 12.74 6.31 10.32
C ARG A 111 14.19 6.17 9.92
N VAL A 112 14.65 6.90 8.91
CA VAL A 112 16.07 6.97 8.56
C VAL A 112 16.71 7.85 9.62
N ALA A 113 17.37 7.23 10.61
CA ALA A 113 18.14 7.95 11.60
C ALA A 113 19.16 8.85 10.88
N VAL A 114 19.17 10.14 11.20
CA VAL A 114 20.26 11.03 10.77
C VAL A 114 21.50 10.57 11.54
N PRO A 115 22.61 10.22 10.86
CA PRO A 115 23.85 9.95 11.56
C PRO A 115 24.23 11.24 12.31
N SER A 116 24.40 11.14 13.62
CA SER A 116 25.09 12.20 14.36
C SER A 116 26.56 12.02 14.08
N ASP A 117 27.18 13.00 13.41
CA ASP A 117 28.63 13.07 13.17
C ASP A 117 29.44 13.01 14.49
#